data_AF-A0A377K5Q7-F1
#
_entry.id   AF-A0A377K5Q7-F1
#
_cell.length_a   1.000
_cell.length_b   1.000
_cell.length_c   1.000
_cell.angle_alpha   90.00
_cell.angle_beta   90.00
_cell.angle_gamma   90.00
#
_symmetry.space_group_name_H-M   'P 1'
#
loop_
_entity.id
_entity.type
_entity.pdbx_description
1 polymer ?
#
loop_
_entity_poly.entity_id
_entity_poly.type
_entity_poly.pdbx_seq_one_letter_code
_entity_poly.pdbx_strand_id
1 'polypeptide(L)'
;MALTAKYGGLLWGEHGKGFRAEYSPAFFGEELFAELRKVKAAFDPHNRLNPGKICPPEGLDAPMMKVDAVKRGTFDRQIPIAVRQQWRGAMECNGNGLCFNFDARSPMCPSMKITQNRIHSPKGRATLVREWLRLLADRGVDPLKLEQELPESGVSLRTLIARTRNSWHANKGEYDFSHEVKEAMSGCLACKACSTQCPIKIDVPEFRSRFLQLYHTRYLRPLRDHLVATVESYAPLMARAPKTFNFFINQPLVRKLSEKHIGMVDLPLLSVPSLQQQMVGHRSANMTLEQLEALNAEQKARTVLVVQDPFTSYYDAQVVADFVRLVEKLGFQPVLLPFSPNGKAQHIKGFLNRFAKTAKKTADFLNRMAKLGMPMVGVDPALVLCLSR
;
A
#
# COMPACT_ATOMS: atom_id res chain seq x y z
N MET A 1 26.96 -23.83 -22.59
CA MET A 1 27.68 -23.21 -23.72
C MET A 1 28.14 -24.21 -24.77
N ALA A 2 28.51 -25.45 -24.43
CA ALA A 2 29.03 -26.43 -25.40
C ALA A 2 28.16 -26.61 -26.66
N LEU A 3 26.84 -26.74 -26.49
CA LEU A 3 25.92 -26.90 -27.62
C LEU A 3 25.86 -25.66 -28.53
N THR A 4 25.79 -24.46 -27.95
CA THR A 4 25.72 -23.20 -28.74
C THR A 4 27.05 -22.94 -29.45
N ALA A 5 28.18 -23.11 -28.75
CA ALA A 5 29.51 -22.93 -29.30
C ALA A 5 29.79 -23.88 -30.48
N LYS A 6 29.31 -25.14 -30.41
CA LYS A 6 29.43 -26.13 -31.51
C LYS A 6 28.87 -25.60 -32.83
N TYR A 7 27.82 -24.78 -32.79
CA TYR A 7 27.16 -24.23 -33.99
C TYR A 7 27.51 -22.75 -34.24
N GLY A 8 28.58 -22.24 -33.63
CA GLY A 8 28.94 -20.81 -33.73
C GLY A 8 27.91 -19.86 -33.11
N GLY A 9 26.96 -20.41 -32.35
CA GLY A 9 25.90 -19.67 -31.69
C GLY A 9 26.29 -19.22 -30.29
N LEU A 10 25.50 -18.29 -29.76
CA LEU A 10 25.70 -17.76 -28.41
C LEU A 10 24.43 -17.95 -27.59
N LEU A 11 24.59 -18.19 -26.29
CA LEU A 11 23.46 -18.20 -25.38
C LEU A 11 22.94 -16.76 -25.30
N TRP A 12 21.87 -16.42 -26.02
CA TRP A 12 21.19 -15.10 -25.95
C TRP A 12 19.86 -15.16 -25.19
N GLY A 13 19.46 -14.04 -24.58
CA GLY A 13 18.16 -13.90 -23.91
C GLY A 13 17.38 -12.79 -24.60
N GLU A 14 16.05 -12.83 -24.54
CA GLU A 14 15.11 -11.95 -25.27
C GLU A 14 15.44 -10.44 -25.21
N HIS A 15 16.15 -9.99 -24.16
CA HIS A 15 16.60 -8.60 -24.00
C HIS A 15 18.10 -8.43 -23.72
N GLY A 16 18.95 -9.41 -24.06
CA GLY A 16 20.42 -9.32 -23.93
C GLY A 16 20.96 -9.20 -22.50
N LYS A 17 20.12 -9.36 -21.46
CA LYS A 17 20.40 -9.00 -20.05
C LYS A 17 20.35 -10.19 -19.08
N GLY A 18 20.94 -11.33 -19.45
CA GLY A 18 21.02 -12.52 -18.59
C GLY A 18 22.29 -12.57 -17.73
N PHE A 19 22.26 -13.29 -16.60
CA PHE A 19 23.47 -13.67 -15.86
C PHE A 19 24.27 -14.69 -16.67
N ARG A 20 25.17 -14.20 -17.53
CA ARG A 20 26.00 -14.98 -18.47
C ARG A 20 27.43 -14.45 -18.57
N ALA A 21 27.77 -13.52 -17.68
CA ALA A 21 29.04 -12.80 -17.65
C ALA A 21 30.25 -13.72 -17.52
N GLU A 22 30.04 -14.92 -16.96
CA GLU A 22 30.99 -16.02 -16.94
C GLU A 22 31.62 -16.31 -18.31
N TYR A 23 30.88 -16.09 -19.39
CA TYR A 23 31.36 -16.34 -20.74
C TYR A 23 31.81 -15.08 -21.49
N SER A 24 31.69 -13.88 -20.89
CA SER A 24 32.08 -12.62 -21.53
C SER A 24 33.54 -12.64 -22.00
N PRO A 25 34.54 -13.07 -21.19
CA PRO A 25 35.93 -13.07 -21.64
C PRO A 25 36.16 -13.97 -22.86
N ALA A 26 35.57 -15.17 -22.86
CA ALA A 26 35.70 -16.13 -23.95
C ALA A 26 34.96 -15.66 -25.22
N PHE A 27 33.86 -14.92 -25.08
CA PHE A 27 33.06 -14.45 -26.22
C PHE A 27 33.67 -13.22 -26.90
N PHE A 28 34.08 -12.22 -26.12
CA PHE A 28 34.65 -10.98 -26.66
C PHE A 28 36.14 -11.12 -27.00
N GLY A 29 36.83 -12.10 -26.40
CA GLY A 29 38.29 -12.19 -26.46
C GLY A 29 38.94 -11.12 -25.58
N GLU A 30 40.25 -11.24 -25.41
CA GLU A 30 41.00 -10.40 -24.46
C GLU A 30 40.93 -8.91 -24.79
N GLU A 31 41.08 -8.56 -26.08
CA GLU A 31 41.13 -7.16 -26.54
C GLU A 31 39.81 -6.42 -26.31
N LEU A 32 38.70 -6.93 -26.86
CA LEU A 32 37.39 -6.30 -26.68
C LEU A 32 36.91 -6.35 -25.23
N PHE A 33 37.23 -7.43 -24.49
CA PHE A 33 36.91 -7.49 -23.07
C PHE A 33 37.67 -6.42 -22.29
N ALA A 34 38.95 -6.18 -22.57
CA ALA A 34 39.73 -5.11 -21.95
C ALA A 34 39.12 -3.72 -22.24
N GLU A 35 38.71 -3.44 -23.47
CA GLU A 35 38.03 -2.18 -23.82
C GLU A 35 36.70 -2.02 -23.05
N LEU A 36 35.91 -3.09 -22.90
CA LEU A 36 34.71 -3.06 -22.06
C LEU A 36 35.03 -2.74 -20.60
N ARG A 37 36.16 -3.25 -20.06
CA ARG A 37 36.61 -2.96 -18.69
C ARG A 37 37.06 -1.51 -18.54
N LYS A 38 37.70 -0.91 -19.54
CA LYS A 38 38.06 0.53 -19.58
C LYS A 38 36.82 1.41 -19.55
N VAL A 39 35.85 1.13 -20.43
CA VAL A 39 34.54 1.83 -20.44
C VAL A 39 33.87 1.68 -19.08
N LYS A 40 33.86 0.46 -18.51
CA LYS A 40 33.29 0.22 -17.19
C LYS A 40 33.98 1.02 -16.09
N ALA A 41 35.31 1.12 -16.10
CA ALA A 41 36.09 1.91 -15.15
C ALA A 41 35.77 3.41 -15.24
N ALA A 42 35.59 3.94 -16.44
CA ALA A 42 35.27 5.35 -16.64
C ALA A 42 33.91 5.76 -16.03
N PHE A 43 32.90 4.88 -16.10
CA PHE A 43 31.54 5.19 -15.63
C PHE A 43 31.18 4.60 -14.25
N ASP A 44 31.88 3.56 -13.80
CA ASP A 44 31.62 2.89 -12.52
C ASP A 44 32.91 2.27 -11.93
N PRO A 45 33.86 3.12 -11.51
CA PRO A 45 35.17 2.67 -11.02
C PRO A 45 35.08 1.78 -9.76
N HIS A 46 34.00 1.93 -8.98
CA HIS A 46 33.75 1.16 -7.77
C HIS A 46 32.87 -0.07 -7.98
N ASN A 47 32.58 -0.44 -9.24
CA ASN A 47 31.81 -1.64 -9.61
C ASN A 47 30.43 -1.75 -8.92
N ARG A 48 29.72 -0.62 -8.74
CA ARG A 48 28.41 -0.56 -8.06
C ARG A 48 27.24 -0.89 -8.98
N LEU A 49 27.40 -0.68 -10.29
CA LEU A 49 26.38 -0.85 -11.31
C LEU A 49 26.49 -2.23 -11.97
N ASN A 50 25.58 -3.13 -11.61
CA ASN A 50 25.51 -4.50 -12.16
C ASN A 50 26.80 -5.34 -11.96
N PRO A 51 27.36 -5.42 -10.74
CA PRO A 51 28.54 -6.26 -10.49
C PRO A 51 28.29 -7.71 -10.90
N GLY A 52 29.29 -8.31 -11.55
CA GLY A 52 29.26 -9.71 -11.97
C GLY A 52 28.33 -10.02 -13.16
N LYS A 53 27.71 -9.01 -13.80
CA LYS A 53 26.76 -9.23 -14.91
C LYS A 53 27.30 -8.93 -16.31
N ILE A 54 28.34 -8.11 -16.44
CA ILE A 54 28.88 -7.71 -17.75
C ILE A 54 30.40 -7.92 -17.76
N CYS A 55 31.13 -7.05 -17.05
CA CYS A 55 32.57 -7.09 -16.83
C CYS A 55 32.90 -6.31 -15.53
N PRO A 56 34.02 -6.58 -14.87
CA PRO A 56 34.53 -5.73 -13.79
C PRO A 56 35.29 -4.52 -14.38
N PRO A 57 35.42 -3.38 -13.66
CA PRO A 57 36.23 -2.28 -14.15
C PRO A 57 37.71 -2.69 -14.31
N GLU A 58 38.43 -2.00 -15.18
CA GLU A 58 39.88 -2.14 -15.30
C GLU A 58 40.57 -1.87 -13.94
N GLY A 59 41.63 -2.61 -13.63
CA GLY A 59 42.34 -2.52 -12.34
C GLY A 59 41.64 -3.23 -11.17
N LEU A 60 40.41 -3.72 -11.35
CA LEU A 60 39.69 -4.49 -10.33
C LEU A 60 39.34 -5.88 -10.85
N ASP A 61 39.81 -6.92 -10.16
CA ASP A 61 39.51 -8.31 -10.50
C ASP A 61 38.36 -8.83 -9.64
N ALA A 62 37.12 -8.60 -10.10
CA ALA A 62 35.92 -9.10 -9.44
C ALA A 62 35.34 -10.30 -10.20
N PRO A 63 34.88 -11.34 -9.49
CA PRO A 63 34.36 -12.54 -10.11
C PRO A 63 33.08 -12.27 -10.89
N MET A 64 32.97 -12.91 -12.05
CA MET A 64 31.74 -12.92 -12.85
C MET A 64 30.73 -13.90 -12.26
N MET A 65 29.45 -13.52 -12.27
CA MET A 65 28.41 -14.40 -11.76
C MET A 65 28.18 -15.55 -12.73
N LYS A 66 28.33 -16.77 -12.21
CA LYS A 66 28.12 -18.00 -12.97
C LYS A 66 26.66 -18.21 -13.34
N VAL A 67 26.44 -18.94 -14.43
CA VAL A 67 25.09 -19.26 -14.89
C VAL A 67 24.36 -20.19 -13.91
N ASP A 68 25.06 -21.08 -13.24
CA ASP A 68 24.51 -22.02 -12.25
C ASP A 68 24.52 -21.48 -10.81
N ALA A 69 25.01 -20.24 -10.61
CA ALA A 69 25.04 -19.61 -9.30
C ALA A 69 23.64 -19.56 -8.65
N VAL A 70 23.62 -19.59 -7.32
CA VAL A 70 22.39 -19.44 -6.53
C VAL A 70 21.77 -18.08 -6.82
N LYS A 71 20.65 -18.09 -7.56
CA LYS A 71 19.87 -16.90 -7.89
C LYS A 71 18.77 -16.70 -6.87
N ARG A 72 18.23 -15.48 -6.83
CA ARG A 72 17.06 -15.12 -6.02
C ARG A 72 15.91 -16.15 -6.10
N GLY A 73 15.62 -16.64 -7.31
CA GLY A 73 14.56 -17.62 -7.53
C GLY A 73 14.76 -18.95 -6.79
N THR A 74 16.00 -19.31 -6.41
CA THR A 74 16.28 -20.50 -5.60
C THR A 74 15.69 -20.34 -4.19
N PHE A 75 15.82 -19.16 -3.57
CA PHE A 75 15.23 -18.86 -2.27
C PHE A 75 13.72 -18.73 -2.34
N ASP A 76 13.19 -18.09 -3.38
CA ASP A 76 11.73 -17.94 -3.58
C ASP A 76 11.03 -19.32 -3.70
N ARG A 77 11.73 -20.38 -4.15
CA ARG A 77 11.19 -21.75 -4.24
C ARG A 77 11.00 -22.44 -2.89
N GLN A 78 11.66 -21.98 -1.84
CA GLN A 78 11.48 -22.51 -0.48
C GLN A 78 10.12 -22.09 0.11
N ILE A 79 9.47 -21.07 -0.48
CA ILE A 79 8.13 -20.62 -0.09
C ILE A 79 7.09 -21.55 -0.74
N PRO A 80 6.15 -22.15 0.03
CA PRO A 80 5.11 -23.00 -0.50
C PRO A 80 4.32 -22.34 -1.63
N ILE A 81 3.93 -23.12 -2.65
CA ILE A 81 3.24 -22.62 -3.85
C ILE A 81 1.95 -21.87 -3.47
N ALA A 82 1.15 -22.42 -2.55
CA ALA A 82 -0.08 -21.80 -2.07
C ALA A 82 0.18 -20.41 -1.47
N VAL A 83 1.23 -20.27 -0.63
CA VAL A 83 1.63 -18.98 -0.06
C VAL A 83 2.06 -18.01 -1.18
N ARG A 84 2.83 -18.47 -2.17
CA ARG A 84 3.24 -17.62 -3.30
C ARG A 84 2.06 -17.12 -4.14
N GLN A 85 1.06 -17.97 -4.38
CA GLN A 85 -0.15 -17.64 -5.11
C GLN A 85 -1.08 -16.69 -4.35
N GLN A 86 -1.05 -16.71 -3.02
CA GLN A 86 -1.81 -15.78 -2.21
C GLN A 86 -1.07 -14.44 -2.04
N TRP A 87 0.26 -14.43 -1.98
CA TRP A 87 1.09 -13.23 -1.80
C TRP A 87 1.65 -12.67 -3.13
N ARG A 88 0.87 -12.75 -4.22
CA ARG A 88 1.30 -12.38 -5.58
C ARG A 88 1.90 -10.98 -5.66
N GLY A 89 1.31 -10.00 -4.99
CA GLY A 89 1.84 -8.63 -4.97
C GLY A 89 3.33 -8.56 -4.65
N ALA A 90 3.79 -9.27 -3.61
CA ALA A 90 5.22 -9.33 -3.29
C ALA A 90 5.98 -10.28 -4.24
N MET A 91 5.40 -11.44 -4.59
CA MET A 91 6.05 -12.49 -5.38
C MET A 91 6.22 -12.16 -6.87
N GLU A 92 5.47 -11.20 -7.41
CA GLU A 92 5.52 -10.84 -8.83
C GLU A 92 6.61 -9.81 -9.16
N CYS A 93 7.19 -9.12 -8.17
CA CYS A 93 8.33 -8.23 -8.41
C CYS A 93 9.48 -8.94 -9.16
N ASN A 94 9.67 -8.62 -10.44
CA ASN A 94 10.76 -9.20 -11.24
C ASN A 94 12.13 -8.53 -10.97
N GLY A 95 12.16 -7.51 -10.12
CA GLY A 95 13.39 -6.81 -9.75
C GLY A 95 13.92 -5.82 -10.78
N ASN A 96 13.12 -5.38 -11.76
CA ASN A 96 13.53 -4.42 -12.80
C ASN A 96 14.14 -3.12 -12.26
N GLY A 97 13.77 -2.70 -11.05
CA GLY A 97 14.35 -1.53 -10.39
C GLY A 97 13.81 -0.18 -10.86
N LEU A 98 12.75 -0.12 -11.67
CA LEU A 98 12.13 1.15 -12.10
C LEU A 98 11.73 2.04 -10.92
N CYS A 99 11.42 1.41 -9.78
CA CYS A 99 11.08 2.12 -8.56
C CYS A 99 12.25 2.87 -7.90
N PHE A 100 13.48 2.72 -8.39
CA PHE A 100 14.63 3.55 -8.01
C PHE A 100 14.65 4.84 -8.83
N ASN A 101 13.52 5.53 -8.84
CA ASN A 101 13.33 6.80 -9.54
C ASN A 101 13.55 7.96 -8.56
N PHE A 102 14.28 8.99 -9.00
CA PHE A 102 14.55 10.21 -8.23
C PHE A 102 13.77 11.44 -8.73
N ASP A 103 12.99 11.31 -9.81
CA ASP A 103 12.14 12.39 -10.31
C ASP A 103 11.11 12.83 -9.25
N ALA A 104 11.22 14.07 -8.78
CA ALA A 104 10.35 14.64 -7.75
C ALA A 104 8.87 14.64 -8.16
N ARG A 105 8.57 14.70 -9.47
CA ARG A 105 7.19 14.72 -9.99
C ARG A 105 6.54 13.34 -10.03
N SER A 106 7.33 12.27 -9.98
CA SER A 106 6.79 10.91 -9.98
C SER A 106 6.20 10.54 -8.60
N PRO A 107 4.91 10.16 -8.50
CA PRO A 107 4.30 9.73 -7.24
C PRO A 107 4.93 8.50 -6.58
N MET A 108 5.60 7.63 -7.34
CA MET A 108 6.28 6.43 -6.81
C MET A 108 7.79 6.71 -6.63
N CYS A 109 8.42 6.50 -5.47
CA CYS A 109 7.91 6.24 -4.11
C CYS A 109 8.54 7.30 -3.17
N PRO A 110 7.75 8.15 -2.47
CA PRO A 110 8.31 9.32 -1.79
C PRO A 110 9.28 8.96 -0.67
N SER A 111 8.97 7.90 0.09
CA SER A 111 9.82 7.45 1.20
C SER A 111 11.23 7.05 0.75
N MET A 112 11.36 6.40 -0.41
CA MET A 112 12.70 6.04 -0.93
C MET A 112 13.47 7.25 -1.43
N LYS A 113 12.79 8.25 -2.03
CA LYS A 113 13.42 9.48 -2.49
C LYS A 113 13.99 10.31 -1.35
N ILE A 114 13.23 10.41 -0.25
CA ILE A 114 13.62 11.16 0.95
C ILE A 114 14.74 10.44 1.71
N THR A 115 14.55 9.15 2.00
CA THR A 115 15.51 8.39 2.82
C THR A 115 16.75 7.93 2.06
N GLN A 116 16.70 7.93 0.72
CA GLN A 116 17.67 7.31 -0.18
C GLN A 116 17.93 5.82 0.11
N ASN A 117 17.09 5.18 0.94
CA ASN A 117 17.24 3.79 1.32
C ASN A 117 16.31 2.90 0.48
N ARG A 118 16.92 1.92 -0.19
CA ARG A 118 16.23 1.02 -1.11
C ARG A 118 15.19 0.14 -0.44
N ILE A 119 15.26 -0.10 0.87
CA ILE A 119 14.24 -0.87 1.60
C ILE A 119 12.85 -0.20 1.52
N HIS A 120 12.81 1.13 1.43
CA HIS A 120 11.57 1.89 1.33
C HIS A 120 11.01 1.98 -0.10
N SER A 121 11.66 1.35 -1.09
CA SER A 121 11.13 1.22 -2.44
C SER A 121 10.14 0.04 -2.53
N PRO A 122 9.22 0.03 -3.52
CA PRO A 122 8.43 -1.15 -3.85
C PRO A 122 9.23 -2.45 -3.98
N LYS A 123 10.38 -2.41 -4.67
CA LYS A 123 11.28 -3.57 -4.82
C LYS A 123 11.88 -4.02 -3.48
N GLY A 124 12.31 -3.07 -2.64
CA GLY A 124 12.85 -3.36 -1.30
C GLY A 124 11.80 -4.01 -0.41
N ARG A 125 10.62 -3.40 -0.33
CA ARG A 125 9.46 -3.93 0.40
C ARG A 125 9.06 -5.33 -0.06
N ALA A 126 8.98 -5.56 -1.36
CA ALA A 126 8.69 -6.88 -1.92
C ALA A 126 9.77 -7.91 -1.53
N THR A 127 11.05 -7.52 -1.57
CA THR A 127 12.17 -8.41 -1.23
C THR A 127 12.15 -8.77 0.25
N LEU A 128 11.90 -7.81 1.13
CA LEU A 128 11.76 -8.06 2.57
C LEU A 128 10.58 -8.98 2.88
N VAL A 129 9.43 -8.78 2.23
CA VAL A 129 8.27 -9.67 2.43
C VAL A 129 8.54 -11.09 1.91
N ARG A 130 9.24 -11.25 0.78
CA ARG A 130 9.65 -12.58 0.29
C ARG A 130 10.53 -13.30 1.30
N GLU A 131 11.54 -12.60 1.81
CA GLU A 131 12.45 -13.18 2.80
C GLU A 131 11.72 -13.52 4.09
N TRP A 132 10.79 -12.66 4.51
CA TRP A 132 9.95 -12.93 5.66
C TRP A 132 9.08 -14.19 5.48
N LEU A 133 8.44 -14.35 4.31
CA LEU A 133 7.67 -15.55 3.99
C LEU A 133 8.56 -16.80 3.91
N ARG A 134 9.79 -16.67 3.42
CA ARG A 134 10.79 -17.75 3.39
C ARG A 134 11.18 -18.18 4.80
N LEU A 135 11.49 -17.23 5.68
CA LEU A 135 11.85 -17.50 7.08
C LEU A 135 10.68 -18.08 7.89
N LEU A 136 9.43 -17.70 7.58
CA LEU A 136 8.26 -18.34 8.16
C LEU A 136 8.14 -19.80 7.71
N ALA A 137 8.31 -20.07 6.41
CA ALA A 137 8.26 -21.41 5.87
C ALA A 137 9.37 -22.31 6.45
N ASP A 138 10.58 -21.78 6.61
CA ASP A 138 11.72 -22.47 7.23
C ASP A 138 11.44 -22.87 8.69
N ARG A 139 10.66 -22.07 9.41
CA ARG A 139 10.20 -22.36 10.78
C ARG A 139 8.92 -23.20 10.83
N GLY A 140 8.42 -23.69 9.69
CA GLY A 140 7.17 -24.47 9.62
C GLY A 140 5.90 -23.66 9.91
N VAL A 141 5.97 -22.32 9.86
CA VAL A 141 4.83 -21.43 10.12
C VAL A 141 4.12 -21.11 8.81
N ASP A 142 2.85 -21.49 8.72
CA ASP A 142 2.00 -21.17 7.56
C ASP A 142 1.25 -19.84 7.78
N PRO A 143 1.60 -18.77 7.04
CA PRO A 143 0.92 -17.48 7.18
C PRO A 143 -0.55 -17.52 6.78
N LEU A 144 -0.97 -18.44 5.90
CA LEU A 144 -2.36 -18.54 5.47
C LEU A 144 -3.24 -19.14 6.56
N LYS A 145 -2.74 -20.15 7.28
CA LYS A 145 -3.42 -20.68 8.47
C LYS A 145 -3.51 -19.61 9.55
N LEU A 146 -2.43 -18.86 9.79
CA LEU A 146 -2.45 -17.75 10.73
C LEU A 146 -3.47 -16.67 10.37
N GLU A 147 -3.72 -16.39 9.08
CA GLU A 147 -4.76 -15.46 8.64
C GLU A 147 -6.17 -16.01 8.90
N GLN A 148 -6.39 -17.32 8.70
CA GLN A 148 -7.68 -17.98 8.92
C GLN A 148 -8.04 -18.13 10.41
N GLU A 149 -7.05 -18.37 11.26
CA GLU A 149 -7.22 -18.56 12.71
C GLU A 149 -7.33 -17.24 13.49
N LEU A 150 -7.34 -16.09 12.81
CA LEU A 150 -7.44 -14.80 13.47
C LEU A 150 -8.77 -14.68 14.22
N PRO A 151 -8.74 -14.37 15.53
CA PRO A 151 -9.96 -14.27 16.31
C PRO A 151 -10.88 -13.19 15.75
N GLU A 152 -12.12 -13.55 15.47
CA GLU A 152 -13.16 -12.64 15.02
C GLU A 152 -13.61 -11.65 16.12
N SER A 153 -13.41 -12.01 17.38
CA SER A 153 -13.83 -11.23 18.55
C SER A 153 -12.89 -11.38 19.73
N GLY A 154 -12.41 -10.25 20.26
CA GLY A 154 -11.63 -10.17 21.51
C GLY A 154 -10.20 -10.69 21.41
N VAL A 155 -9.30 -10.10 22.19
CA VAL A 155 -7.95 -10.66 22.40
C VAL A 155 -7.98 -11.38 23.75
N SER A 156 -7.62 -12.66 23.78
CA SER A 156 -7.53 -13.38 25.05
C SER A 156 -6.47 -12.76 25.95
N LEU A 157 -6.66 -12.81 27.28
CA LEU A 157 -5.67 -12.35 28.26
C LEU A 157 -4.29 -13.00 28.02
N ARG A 158 -4.27 -14.31 27.69
CA ARG A 158 -3.04 -15.03 27.34
C ARG A 158 -2.34 -14.44 26.12
N THR A 159 -3.10 -14.15 25.06
CA THR A 159 -2.56 -13.51 23.85
C THR A 159 -2.04 -12.12 24.15
N LEU A 160 -2.72 -11.34 24.98
CA LEU A 160 -2.27 -10.00 25.36
C LEU A 160 -0.96 -10.06 26.16
N ILE A 161 -0.86 -10.95 27.14
CA ILE A 161 0.38 -11.17 27.91
C ILE A 161 1.53 -11.57 26.98
N ALA A 162 1.29 -12.51 26.05
CA ALA A 162 2.29 -12.93 25.09
C ALA A 162 2.77 -11.78 24.19
N ARG A 163 1.84 -10.94 23.68
CA ARG A 163 2.19 -9.76 22.87
C ARG A 163 3.01 -8.75 23.65
N THR A 164 2.62 -8.47 24.90
CA THR A 164 3.35 -7.55 25.78
C THR A 164 4.76 -8.06 26.04
N ARG A 165 4.90 -9.35 26.35
CA ARG A 165 6.20 -10.00 26.54
C ARG A 165 7.07 -9.87 25.28
N ASN A 166 6.56 -10.25 24.12
CA ASN A 166 7.30 -10.17 22.85
C ASN A 166 7.71 -8.74 22.50
N SER A 167 6.82 -7.76 22.72
CA SER A 167 7.13 -6.34 22.51
C SER A 167 8.19 -5.82 23.49
N TRP A 168 8.19 -6.30 24.73
CA TRP A 168 9.22 -5.95 25.70
C TRP A 168 10.59 -6.53 25.33
N HIS A 169 10.65 -7.80 24.92
CA HIS A 169 11.90 -8.42 24.45
C HIS A 169 12.46 -7.76 23.19
N ALA A 170 11.59 -7.40 22.23
CA ALA A 170 12.00 -6.62 21.05
C ALA A 170 12.65 -5.29 21.46
N ASN A 171 12.08 -4.58 22.44
CA ASN A 171 12.66 -3.34 22.96
C ASN A 171 13.98 -3.56 23.73
N LYS A 172 14.23 -4.77 24.23
CA LYS A 172 15.50 -5.18 24.87
C LYS A 172 16.57 -5.61 23.85
N GLY A 173 16.27 -5.59 22.55
CA GLY A 173 17.23 -5.89 21.50
C GLY A 173 17.19 -7.33 20.97
N GLU A 174 16.17 -8.13 21.34
CA GLU A 174 15.98 -9.45 20.71
C GLU A 174 15.66 -9.29 19.22
N TYR A 175 16.50 -9.85 18.37
CA TYR A 175 16.39 -9.70 16.93
C TYR A 175 15.26 -10.56 16.34
N ASP A 176 14.35 -9.93 15.61
CA ASP A 176 13.35 -10.57 14.77
C ASP A 176 13.28 -9.82 13.43
N PHE A 177 13.51 -10.54 12.33
CA PHE A 177 13.46 -9.99 10.97
C PHE A 177 12.13 -9.29 10.65
N SER A 178 11.04 -9.67 11.32
CA SER A 178 9.73 -9.00 11.21
C SER A 178 9.81 -7.50 11.52
N HIS A 179 10.76 -7.05 12.34
CA HIS A 179 10.96 -5.63 12.63
C HIS A 179 11.53 -4.84 11.44
N GLU A 180 12.43 -5.42 10.65
CA GLU A 180 12.94 -4.80 9.42
C GLU A 180 11.84 -4.66 8.37
N VAL A 181 11.00 -5.69 8.22
CA VAL A 181 9.84 -5.65 7.34
C VAL A 181 8.88 -4.55 7.79
N LYS A 182 8.61 -4.47 9.10
CA LYS A 182 7.73 -3.45 9.69
C LYS A 182 8.29 -2.03 9.48
N GLU A 183 9.58 -1.81 9.60
CA GLU A 183 10.24 -0.54 9.32
C GLU A 183 10.01 -0.13 7.86
N ALA A 184 10.29 -1.01 6.92
CA ALA A 184 10.10 -0.75 5.50
C ALA A 184 8.62 -0.46 5.15
N MET A 185 7.69 -1.18 5.78
CA MET A 185 6.24 -0.96 5.64
C MET A 185 5.77 0.34 6.29
N SER A 186 6.38 0.76 7.41
CA SER A 186 5.97 1.97 8.14
C SER A 186 6.16 3.24 7.29
N GLY A 187 7.17 3.27 6.43
CA GLY A 187 7.37 4.36 5.47
C GLY A 187 6.42 4.36 4.27
N CYS A 188 5.48 3.40 4.17
CA CYS A 188 4.54 3.34 3.04
C CYS A 188 3.28 4.18 3.32
N LEU A 189 3.03 5.18 2.49
CA LEU A 189 1.82 6.03 2.57
C LEU A 189 0.55 5.35 2.04
N ALA A 190 0.63 4.10 1.57
CA ALA A 190 -0.47 3.35 0.98
C ALA A 190 -1.16 4.04 -0.24
N CYS A 191 -0.44 4.92 -0.97
CA CYS A 191 -0.99 5.73 -2.07
C CYS A 191 -1.30 4.97 -3.38
N LYS A 192 -0.99 3.67 -3.48
CA LYS A 192 -1.16 2.82 -4.68
C LYS A 192 -0.45 3.29 -5.97
N ALA A 193 0.42 4.30 -5.94
CA ALA A 193 1.21 4.69 -7.12
C ALA A 193 2.02 3.52 -7.73
N CYS A 194 2.46 2.57 -6.90
CA CYS A 194 3.19 1.39 -7.38
C CYS A 194 2.36 0.41 -8.19
N SER A 195 1.05 0.30 -7.97
CA SER A 195 0.21 -0.64 -8.73
C SER A 195 -0.10 -0.13 -10.13
N THR A 196 0.05 1.17 -10.38
CA THR A 196 -0.18 1.79 -11.69
C THR A 196 1.11 2.09 -12.45
N GLN A 197 2.15 2.61 -11.78
CA GLN A 197 3.40 3.02 -12.43
C GLN A 197 4.43 1.90 -12.60
N CYS A 198 4.29 0.79 -11.87
CA CYS A 198 5.15 -0.37 -12.08
C CYS A 198 4.65 -1.18 -13.29
N PRO A 199 5.52 -1.55 -14.25
CA PRO A 199 5.14 -2.39 -15.38
C PRO A 199 4.55 -3.75 -14.96
N ILE A 200 4.97 -4.24 -13.80
CA ILE A 200 4.49 -5.51 -13.20
C ILE A 200 3.33 -5.29 -12.22
N LYS A 201 2.87 -4.04 -12.05
CA LYS A 201 1.69 -3.67 -11.25
C LYS A 201 1.71 -4.16 -9.80
N ILE A 202 2.87 -4.07 -9.16
CA ILE A 202 3.03 -4.44 -7.74
C ILE A 202 2.14 -3.61 -6.81
N ASP A 203 1.37 -4.28 -5.96
CA ASP A 203 0.53 -3.64 -4.93
C ASP A 203 1.20 -3.76 -3.55
N VAL A 204 2.04 -2.78 -3.21
CA VAL A 204 2.65 -2.65 -1.88
C VAL A 204 1.61 -2.47 -0.77
N PRO A 205 0.61 -1.56 -0.92
CA PRO A 205 -0.45 -1.41 0.08
C PRO A 205 -1.13 -2.72 0.49
N GLU A 206 -1.38 -3.62 -0.47
CA GLU A 206 -2.04 -4.92 -0.24
C GLU A 206 -1.22 -5.84 0.66
N PHE A 207 0.00 -6.20 0.27
CA PHE A 207 0.80 -7.11 1.10
C PHE A 207 1.24 -6.46 2.42
N ARG A 208 1.31 -5.11 2.47
CA ARG A 208 1.59 -4.37 3.70
C ARG A 208 0.45 -4.53 4.71
N SER A 209 -0.80 -4.39 4.31
CA SER A 209 -1.93 -4.48 5.24
C SER A 209 -2.04 -5.89 5.83
N ARG A 210 -1.81 -6.92 5.00
CA ARG A 210 -1.71 -8.32 5.42
C ARG A 210 -0.55 -8.57 6.38
N PHE A 211 0.64 -8.07 6.04
CA PHE A 211 1.80 -8.15 6.94
C PHE A 211 1.51 -7.49 8.30
N LEU A 212 0.93 -6.29 8.33
CA LEU A 212 0.61 -5.60 9.58
C LEU A 212 -0.44 -6.34 10.42
N GLN A 213 -1.40 -6.99 9.77
CA GLN A 213 -2.37 -7.86 10.46
C GLN A 213 -1.64 -9.00 11.19
N LEU A 214 -0.77 -9.72 10.48
CA LEU A 214 0.01 -10.84 11.04
C LEU A 214 1.05 -10.38 12.06
N TYR A 215 1.77 -9.28 11.81
CA TYR A 215 2.75 -8.72 12.73
C TYR A 215 2.13 -8.41 14.11
N HIS A 216 0.92 -7.84 14.12
CA HIS A 216 0.23 -7.48 15.36
C HIS A 216 -0.53 -8.64 16.03
N THR A 217 -0.45 -9.87 15.48
CA THR A 217 -0.82 -11.06 16.26
C THR A 217 0.25 -11.39 17.30
N ARG A 218 1.52 -11.10 16.97
CA ARG A 218 2.71 -11.38 17.79
C ARG A 218 3.14 -10.19 18.65
N TYR A 219 2.97 -8.96 18.17
CA TYR A 219 3.41 -7.74 18.85
C TYR A 219 2.27 -6.78 19.20
N LEU A 220 2.45 -5.98 20.25
CA LEU A 220 1.50 -4.92 20.61
C LEU A 220 1.31 -3.93 19.47
N ARG A 221 0.07 -3.45 19.34
CA ARG A 221 -0.32 -2.46 18.35
C ARG A 221 -0.37 -1.07 18.98
N PRO A 222 0.26 -0.05 18.36
CA PRO A 222 0.20 1.32 18.86
C PRO A 222 -1.22 1.88 18.91
N LEU A 223 -1.51 2.71 19.92
CA LEU A 223 -2.81 3.37 20.08
C LEU A 223 -3.20 4.23 18.88
N ARG A 224 -2.24 4.92 18.25
CA ARG A 224 -2.48 5.72 17.03
C ARG A 224 -3.10 4.90 15.89
N ASP A 225 -2.77 3.62 15.78
CA ASP A 225 -3.32 2.78 14.72
C ASP A 225 -4.79 2.47 14.98
N HIS A 226 -5.17 2.31 16.25
CA HIS A 226 -6.57 2.16 16.65
C HIS A 226 -7.36 3.44 16.41
N LEU A 227 -6.83 4.60 16.82
CA LEU A 227 -7.46 5.90 16.59
C LEU A 227 -7.73 6.13 15.09
N VAL A 228 -6.71 5.99 14.25
CA VAL A 228 -6.86 6.14 12.80
C VAL A 228 -7.87 5.14 12.23
N ALA A 229 -7.83 3.87 12.65
CA ALA A 229 -8.75 2.86 12.13
C ALA A 229 -10.23 3.09 12.54
N THR A 230 -10.48 3.85 13.59
CA THR A 230 -11.84 4.20 14.06
C THR A 230 -12.28 5.61 13.68
N VAL A 231 -11.52 6.33 12.84
CA VAL A 231 -11.83 7.71 12.43
C VAL A 231 -13.23 7.83 11.83
N GLU A 232 -13.63 6.85 11.02
CA GLU A 232 -14.93 6.81 10.36
C GLU A 232 -16.09 6.61 11.34
N SER A 233 -15.82 6.18 12.57
CA SER A 233 -16.85 6.00 13.61
C SER A 233 -17.01 7.22 14.50
N TYR A 234 -15.91 7.91 14.86
CA TYR A 234 -15.99 9.07 15.74
C TYR A 234 -16.11 10.41 15.01
N ALA A 235 -15.59 10.54 13.78
CA ALA A 235 -15.66 11.78 13.01
C ALA A 235 -17.12 12.28 12.82
N PRO A 236 -18.11 11.42 12.52
CA PRO A 236 -19.52 11.84 12.46
C PRO A 236 -20.04 12.40 13.78
N LEU A 237 -19.58 11.87 14.92
CA LEU A 237 -19.99 12.33 16.25
C LEU A 237 -19.35 13.69 16.57
N MET A 238 -18.07 13.85 16.27
CA MET A 238 -17.37 15.11 16.49
C MET A 238 -17.88 16.23 15.57
N ALA A 239 -18.28 15.88 14.34
CA ALA A 239 -18.85 16.82 13.36
C ALA A 239 -20.21 17.43 13.76
N ARG A 240 -20.84 16.94 14.83
CA ARG A 240 -22.04 17.58 15.42
C ARG A 240 -21.71 18.87 16.16
N ALA A 241 -20.48 19.00 16.69
CA ALA A 241 -20.01 20.18 17.42
C ALA A 241 -18.58 20.57 16.96
N PRO A 242 -18.37 20.88 15.68
CA PRO A 242 -17.03 21.00 15.10
C PRO A 242 -16.24 22.16 15.72
N LYS A 243 -16.89 23.27 16.07
CA LYS A 243 -16.25 24.43 16.74
C LYS A 243 -15.65 24.04 18.10
N THR A 244 -16.37 23.25 18.90
CA THR A 244 -15.93 22.80 20.22
C THR A 244 -14.73 21.87 20.10
N PHE A 245 -14.82 20.84 19.24
CA PHE A 245 -13.71 19.91 19.03
C PHE A 245 -12.49 20.59 18.41
N ASN A 246 -12.67 21.50 17.45
CA ASN A 246 -11.58 22.27 16.87
C ASN A 246 -10.90 23.15 17.91
N PHE A 247 -11.65 23.77 18.83
CA PHE A 247 -11.07 24.54 19.93
C PHE A 247 -10.12 23.67 20.78
N PHE A 248 -10.54 22.46 21.17
CA PHE A 248 -9.70 21.55 21.96
C PHE A 248 -8.50 21.01 21.17
N ILE A 249 -8.70 20.57 19.92
CA ILE A 249 -7.63 20.01 19.07
C ILE A 249 -6.57 21.08 18.74
N ASN A 250 -6.98 22.34 18.63
CA ASN A 250 -6.08 23.44 18.31
C ASN A 250 -5.27 23.92 19.54
N GLN A 251 -5.57 23.45 20.76
CA GLN A 251 -4.82 23.87 21.94
C GLN A 251 -3.36 23.39 21.87
N PRO A 252 -2.36 24.27 22.11
CA PRO A 252 -0.95 23.90 22.05
C PRO A 252 -0.57 22.74 22.99
N LEU A 253 -1.20 22.67 24.16
CA LEU A 253 -0.98 21.59 25.12
C LEU A 253 -1.48 20.24 24.57
N VAL A 254 -2.66 20.22 23.94
CA VAL A 254 -3.23 19.01 23.34
C VAL A 254 -2.36 18.54 22.17
N ARG A 255 -1.89 19.47 21.33
CA ARG A 255 -0.97 19.16 20.23
C ARG A 255 0.34 18.54 20.72
N LYS A 256 0.97 19.15 21.74
CA LYS A 256 2.20 18.62 22.36
C LYS A 256 1.99 17.25 23.01
N LEU A 257 0.87 17.04 23.70
CA LEU A 257 0.54 15.76 24.32
C LEU A 257 0.28 14.68 23.27
N SER A 258 -0.45 15.01 22.21
CA SER A 258 -0.70 14.12 21.06
C SER A 258 0.59 13.72 20.37
N GLU A 259 1.48 14.68 20.10
CA GLU A 259 2.79 14.43 19.50
C GLU A 259 3.63 13.49 20.38
N LYS A 260 3.73 13.78 21.69
CA LYS A 260 4.60 13.03 22.61
C LYS A 260 4.08 11.62 22.95
N HIS A 261 2.77 11.46 23.18
CA HIS A 261 2.21 10.21 23.70
C HIS A 261 1.53 9.35 22.63
N ILE A 262 0.93 9.98 21.61
CA ILE A 262 0.22 9.27 20.54
C ILE A 262 1.10 9.19 19.28
N GLY A 263 2.01 10.14 19.09
CA GLY A 263 2.83 10.24 17.88
C GLY A 263 2.02 10.73 16.68
N MET A 264 1.02 11.58 16.91
CA MET A 264 0.23 12.24 15.87
C MET A 264 0.53 13.73 15.87
N VAL A 265 0.99 14.23 14.73
CA VAL A 265 1.31 15.63 14.44
C VAL A 265 0.25 16.17 13.48
N ASP A 266 -0.10 17.44 13.60
CA ASP A 266 -1.06 18.15 12.73
C ASP A 266 -2.39 17.42 12.57
N LEU A 267 -3.09 17.21 13.69
CA LEU A 267 -4.45 16.66 13.68
C LEU A 267 -5.37 17.54 12.81
N PRO A 268 -6.08 16.95 11.83
CA PRO A 268 -6.93 17.72 10.92
C PRO A 268 -8.11 18.33 11.69
N LEU A 269 -8.44 19.57 11.34
CA LEU A 269 -9.58 20.29 11.90
C LEU A 269 -10.85 19.92 11.16
N LEU A 270 -11.96 19.79 11.88
CA LEU A 270 -13.27 19.55 11.28
C LEU A 270 -13.73 20.78 10.51
N SER A 271 -14.48 20.56 9.44
CA SER A 271 -15.01 21.62 8.62
C SER A 271 -16.05 22.45 9.39
N VAL A 272 -15.94 23.78 9.28
CA VAL A 272 -16.89 24.75 9.82
C VAL A 272 -17.21 25.74 8.69
N PRO A 273 -18.44 25.75 8.16
CA PRO A 273 -19.62 24.96 8.55
C PRO A 273 -19.54 23.47 8.15
N SER A 274 -20.19 22.59 8.92
CA SER A 274 -20.23 21.16 8.61
C SER A 274 -21.07 20.86 7.37
N LEU A 275 -20.85 19.72 6.72
CA LEU A 275 -21.63 19.34 5.52
C LEU A 275 -23.14 19.35 5.79
N GLN A 276 -23.57 18.84 6.96
CA GLN A 276 -24.97 18.88 7.33
C GLN A 276 -25.51 20.31 7.42
N GLN A 277 -24.73 21.26 7.97
CA GLN A 277 -25.10 22.67 8.04
C GLN A 277 -25.18 23.32 6.65
N GLN A 278 -24.25 22.98 5.75
CA GLN A 278 -24.23 23.49 4.38
C GLN A 278 -25.39 22.94 3.53
N MET A 279 -25.90 21.76 3.88
CA MET A 279 -26.95 21.05 3.14
C MET A 279 -28.35 21.21 3.77
N VAL A 280 -28.49 21.96 4.87
CA VAL A 280 -29.82 22.22 5.48
C VAL A 280 -30.74 22.90 4.46
N GLY A 281 -31.92 22.33 4.25
CA GLY A 281 -32.91 22.85 3.30
C GLY A 281 -32.62 22.55 1.83
N HIS A 282 -31.50 21.89 1.52
CA HIS A 282 -31.19 21.46 0.16
C HIS A 282 -32.00 20.23 -0.24
N ARG A 283 -32.61 20.24 -1.43
CA ARG A 283 -33.41 19.11 -1.96
C ARG A 283 -32.64 17.78 -2.00
N SER A 284 -31.32 17.88 -2.11
CA SER A 284 -30.39 16.74 -2.20
C SER A 284 -30.07 16.05 -0.87
N ALA A 285 -30.41 16.65 0.27
CA ALA A 285 -29.87 16.21 1.58
C ALA A 285 -30.72 15.14 2.30
N ASN A 286 -31.96 14.92 1.88
CA ASN A 286 -32.95 14.18 2.69
C ASN A 286 -33.79 13.16 1.90
N MET A 287 -33.31 12.69 0.75
CA MET A 287 -34.07 11.72 -0.04
C MET A 287 -33.87 10.31 0.51
N THR A 288 -34.96 9.63 0.87
CA THR A 288 -34.90 8.25 1.36
C THR A 288 -34.80 7.25 0.21
N LEU A 289 -34.42 6.00 0.51
CA LEU A 289 -34.34 4.95 -0.50
C LEU A 289 -35.70 4.71 -1.17
N GLU A 290 -36.78 4.71 -0.39
CA GLU A 290 -38.14 4.51 -0.89
C GLU A 290 -38.54 5.62 -1.87
N GLN A 291 -38.13 6.87 -1.59
CA GLN A 291 -38.37 8.00 -2.49
C GLN A 291 -37.57 7.89 -3.78
N LEU A 292 -36.33 7.37 -3.73
CA LEU A 292 -35.52 7.12 -4.92
C LEU A 292 -36.06 5.98 -5.78
N GLU A 293 -36.60 4.94 -5.14
CA GLU A 293 -37.25 3.81 -5.83
C GLU A 293 -38.51 4.26 -6.57
N ALA A 294 -39.30 5.14 -5.96
CA ALA A 294 -40.54 5.69 -6.52
C ALA A 294 -40.33 6.66 -7.70
N LEU A 295 -39.10 7.09 -7.99
CA LEU A 295 -38.82 7.95 -9.14
C LEU A 295 -39.10 7.24 -10.47
N ASN A 296 -39.67 8.00 -11.41
CA ASN A 296 -39.88 7.52 -12.77
C ASN A 296 -38.54 7.43 -13.54
N ALA A 297 -38.55 6.79 -14.72
CA ALA A 297 -37.33 6.54 -15.49
C ALA A 297 -36.60 7.83 -15.91
N GLU A 298 -37.36 8.88 -16.26
CA GLU A 298 -36.80 10.17 -16.67
C GLU A 298 -36.13 10.92 -15.50
N GLN A 299 -36.75 10.88 -14.32
CA GLN A 299 -36.19 11.43 -13.08
C GLN A 299 -34.93 10.68 -12.66
N LYS A 300 -34.93 9.34 -12.76
CA LYS A 300 -33.73 8.52 -12.48
C LYS A 300 -32.59 8.87 -13.44
N ALA A 301 -32.87 9.06 -14.72
CA ALA A 301 -31.86 9.46 -15.71
C ALA A 301 -31.22 10.83 -15.42
N ARG A 302 -31.95 11.72 -14.74
CA ARG A 302 -31.46 13.04 -14.33
C ARG A 302 -30.87 13.06 -12.92
N THR A 303 -30.90 11.97 -12.18
CA THR A 303 -30.44 11.92 -10.79
C THR A 303 -29.01 11.38 -10.69
N VAL A 304 -28.17 12.04 -9.89
CA VAL A 304 -26.78 11.62 -9.61
C VAL A 304 -26.62 11.37 -8.13
N LEU A 305 -26.20 10.16 -7.76
CA LEU A 305 -25.98 9.77 -6.37
C LEU A 305 -24.55 10.14 -5.95
N VAL A 306 -24.43 11.00 -4.94
CA VAL A 306 -23.13 11.44 -4.39
C VAL A 306 -22.77 10.55 -3.21
N VAL A 307 -21.69 9.78 -3.36
CA VAL A 307 -21.16 8.89 -2.31
C VAL A 307 -20.21 9.69 -1.41
N GLN A 308 -20.51 9.72 -0.11
CA GLN A 308 -19.73 10.46 0.88
C GLN A 308 -18.40 9.77 1.23
N ASP A 309 -17.35 10.58 1.42
CA ASP A 309 -16.05 10.16 1.98
C ASP A 309 -15.86 10.77 3.39
N PRO A 310 -15.30 10.04 4.37
CA PRO A 310 -15.07 10.56 5.72
C PRO A 310 -14.21 11.83 5.77
N PHE A 311 -13.22 11.98 4.88
CA PHE A 311 -12.32 13.14 4.88
C PHE A 311 -12.99 14.36 4.26
N THR A 312 -13.54 14.22 3.06
CA THR A 312 -14.23 15.32 2.38
C THR A 312 -15.56 15.68 3.06
N SER A 313 -16.23 14.75 3.74
CA SER A 313 -17.51 15.07 4.40
C SER A 313 -17.33 15.76 5.75
N TYR A 314 -16.26 15.46 6.50
CA TYR A 314 -16.07 15.95 7.87
C TYR A 314 -14.93 16.95 8.04
N TYR A 315 -13.88 16.88 7.23
CA TYR A 315 -12.71 17.76 7.33
C TYR A 315 -12.67 18.80 6.20
N ASP A 316 -13.22 18.49 5.02
CA ASP A 316 -13.29 19.42 3.88
C ASP A 316 -14.68 19.45 3.21
N ALA A 317 -15.72 19.76 4.01
CA ALA A 317 -17.13 19.72 3.59
C ALA A 317 -17.44 20.61 2.37
N GLN A 318 -16.64 21.66 2.17
CA GLN A 318 -16.79 22.59 1.06
C GLN A 318 -16.69 21.89 -0.30
N VAL A 319 -15.75 20.94 -0.43
CA VAL A 319 -15.54 20.18 -1.68
C VAL A 319 -16.79 19.39 -2.08
N VAL A 320 -17.48 18.77 -1.11
CA VAL A 320 -18.71 18.02 -1.38
C VAL A 320 -19.86 18.97 -1.74
N ALA A 321 -19.99 20.08 -1.02
CA ALA A 321 -21.03 21.07 -1.31
C ALA A 321 -20.85 21.72 -2.69
N ASP A 322 -19.62 22.03 -3.10
CA ASP A 322 -19.33 22.57 -4.43
C ASP A 322 -19.55 21.52 -5.52
N PHE A 323 -19.26 20.25 -5.25
CA PHE A 323 -19.60 19.17 -6.18
C PHE A 323 -21.12 19.03 -6.39
N VAL A 324 -21.92 19.12 -5.32
CA VAL A 324 -23.38 19.15 -5.42
C VAL A 324 -23.84 20.31 -6.31
N ARG A 325 -23.36 21.55 -6.05
CA ARG A 325 -23.70 22.72 -6.87
C ARG A 325 -23.28 22.57 -8.33
N LEU A 326 -22.15 21.92 -8.59
CA LEU A 326 -21.69 21.63 -9.95
C LEU A 326 -22.66 20.70 -10.67
N VAL A 327 -23.09 19.62 -10.03
CA VAL A 327 -24.06 18.67 -10.60
C VAL A 327 -25.39 19.37 -10.93
N GLU A 328 -25.87 20.28 -10.08
CA GLU A 328 -27.06 21.09 -10.35
C GLU A 328 -26.89 22.00 -11.56
N LYS A 329 -25.74 22.69 -11.66
CA LYS A 329 -25.44 23.55 -12.81
C LYS A 329 -25.34 22.79 -14.13
N LEU A 330 -25.01 21.50 -14.07
CA LEU A 330 -25.02 20.60 -15.22
C LEU A 330 -26.43 20.11 -15.59
N GLY A 331 -27.48 20.51 -14.85
CA GLY A 331 -28.88 20.16 -15.12
C GLY A 331 -29.34 18.84 -14.51
N PHE A 332 -28.48 18.19 -13.71
CA PHE A 332 -28.77 16.97 -12.97
C PHE A 332 -29.26 17.28 -11.55
N GLN A 333 -29.97 16.33 -10.95
CA GLN A 333 -30.41 16.38 -9.57
C GLN A 333 -29.43 15.57 -8.70
N PRO A 334 -28.54 16.22 -7.93
CA PRO A 334 -27.69 15.50 -6.99
C PRO A 334 -28.52 14.99 -5.81
N VAL A 335 -28.19 13.79 -5.34
CA VAL A 335 -28.71 13.22 -4.09
C VAL A 335 -27.52 12.77 -3.26
N LEU A 336 -27.37 13.35 -2.07
CA LEU A 336 -26.31 12.98 -1.15
C LEU A 336 -26.71 11.72 -0.38
N LEU A 337 -26.02 10.60 -0.63
CA LEU A 337 -26.29 9.35 0.08
C LEU A 337 -25.86 9.47 1.55
N PRO A 338 -26.53 8.77 2.48
CA PRO A 338 -26.10 8.74 3.88
C PRO A 338 -24.65 8.26 4.00
N PHE A 339 -23.92 8.86 4.95
CA PHE A 339 -22.55 8.46 5.23
C PHE A 339 -22.49 7.01 5.70
N SER A 340 -21.68 6.20 5.01
CA SER A 340 -21.37 4.82 5.40
C SER A 340 -19.85 4.64 5.49
N PRO A 341 -19.31 4.14 6.61
CA PRO A 341 -17.88 3.84 6.74
C PRO A 341 -17.40 2.90 5.63
N ASN A 342 -16.33 3.25 4.94
CA ASN A 342 -15.76 2.44 3.86
C ASN A 342 -14.65 1.49 4.35
N GLY A 343 -14.10 1.73 5.55
CA GLY A 343 -13.06 0.90 6.17
C GLY A 343 -11.65 1.12 5.60
N LYS A 344 -11.42 2.15 4.79
CA LYS A 344 -10.11 2.45 4.19
C LYS A 344 -9.02 2.61 5.25
N ALA A 345 -9.33 3.31 6.33
CA ALA A 345 -8.39 3.50 7.43
C ALA A 345 -8.06 2.16 8.13
N GLN A 346 -9.05 1.27 8.25
CA GLN A 346 -8.88 -0.08 8.78
C GLN A 346 -7.97 -0.92 7.86
N HIS A 347 -8.19 -0.86 6.55
CA HIS A 347 -7.35 -1.54 5.56
C HIS A 347 -5.90 -1.05 5.62
N ILE A 348 -5.67 0.27 5.58
CA ILE A 348 -4.32 0.85 5.62
C ILE A 348 -3.58 0.47 6.90
N LYS A 349 -4.28 0.34 8.03
CA LYS A 349 -3.66 -0.08 9.29
C LYS A 349 -3.58 -1.60 9.45
N GLY A 350 -4.11 -2.41 8.53
CA GLY A 350 -4.06 -3.87 8.62
C GLY A 350 -5.00 -4.43 9.70
N PHE A 351 -6.21 -3.87 9.82
CA PHE A 351 -7.34 -4.46 10.54
C PHE A 351 -8.28 -5.14 9.53
N LEU A 352 -7.80 -6.15 8.79
CA LEU A 352 -8.50 -6.69 7.63
C LEU A 352 -9.82 -7.38 8.00
N ASN A 353 -9.91 -8.03 9.16
CA ASN A 353 -11.19 -8.63 9.61
C ASN A 353 -12.26 -7.55 9.86
N ARG A 354 -11.88 -6.40 10.42
CA ARG A 354 -12.80 -5.27 10.62
C ARG A 354 -13.14 -4.59 9.29
N PHE A 355 -12.12 -4.46 8.43
CA PHE A 355 -12.29 -3.92 7.08
C PHE A 355 -13.27 -4.78 6.28
N ALA A 356 -13.12 -6.11 6.26
CA ALA A 356 -14.02 -6.99 5.54
C ALA A 356 -15.48 -6.84 6.00
N LYS A 357 -15.73 -6.74 7.31
CA LYS A 357 -17.06 -6.50 7.88
C LYS A 357 -17.62 -5.13 7.45
N THR A 358 -16.80 -4.08 7.54
CA THR A 358 -17.18 -2.70 7.17
C THR A 358 -17.44 -2.56 5.67
N ALA A 359 -16.51 -3.05 4.86
CA ALA A 359 -16.58 -3.05 3.40
C ALA A 359 -17.78 -3.84 2.90
N LYS A 360 -18.08 -5.02 3.48
CA LYS A 360 -19.27 -5.79 3.13
C LYS A 360 -20.55 -4.98 3.37
N LYS A 361 -20.66 -4.32 4.53
CA LYS A 361 -21.84 -3.52 4.88
C LYS A 361 -22.07 -2.35 3.91
N THR A 362 -20.99 -1.68 3.51
CA THR A 362 -21.05 -0.57 2.55
C THR A 362 -21.25 -1.06 1.12
N ALA A 363 -20.64 -2.17 0.73
CA ALA A 363 -20.88 -2.81 -0.57
C ALA A 363 -22.35 -3.25 -0.70
N ASP A 364 -22.93 -3.86 0.34
CA ASP A 364 -24.35 -4.25 0.35
C ASP A 364 -25.26 -3.03 0.18
N PHE A 365 -24.94 -1.91 0.83
CA PHE A 365 -25.65 -0.64 0.68
C PHE A 365 -25.55 -0.07 -0.74
N LEU A 366 -24.34 0.04 -1.29
CA LEU A 366 -24.11 0.60 -2.62
C LEU A 366 -24.63 -0.31 -3.74
N ASN A 367 -24.59 -1.63 -3.56
CA ASN A 367 -25.19 -2.59 -4.48
C ASN A 367 -26.71 -2.45 -4.54
N ARG A 368 -27.37 -2.06 -3.44
CA ARG A 368 -28.80 -1.71 -3.46
C ARG A 368 -29.04 -0.42 -4.26
N MET A 369 -28.21 0.61 -4.07
CA MET A 369 -28.30 1.85 -4.84
C MET A 369 -28.03 1.60 -6.34
N ALA A 370 -27.09 0.73 -6.68
CA ALA A 370 -26.75 0.39 -8.06
C ALA A 370 -27.92 -0.20 -8.84
N LYS A 371 -28.83 -0.94 -8.19
CA LYS A 371 -30.04 -1.50 -8.81
C LYS A 371 -31.01 -0.44 -9.33
N LEU A 372 -30.88 0.80 -8.85
CA LEU A 372 -31.72 1.91 -9.30
C LEU A 372 -31.30 2.45 -10.68
N GLY A 373 -30.16 2.02 -11.22
CA GLY A 373 -29.67 2.43 -12.53
C GLY A 373 -29.19 3.88 -12.62
N MET A 374 -29.02 4.56 -11.47
CA MET A 374 -28.54 5.94 -11.39
C MET A 374 -27.00 5.98 -11.27
N PRO A 375 -26.33 6.95 -11.90
CA PRO A 375 -24.89 7.12 -11.75
C PRO A 375 -24.50 7.45 -10.30
N MET A 376 -23.53 6.71 -9.76
CA MET A 376 -22.92 6.97 -8.45
C MET A 376 -21.55 7.62 -8.63
N VAL A 377 -21.31 8.74 -7.97
CA VAL A 377 -20.06 9.49 -8.05
C VAL A 377 -19.51 9.76 -6.65
N GLY A 378 -18.24 9.42 -6.43
CA GLY A 378 -17.49 9.77 -5.24
C GLY A 378 -16.43 10.82 -5.56
N VAL A 379 -16.25 11.79 -4.66
CA VAL A 379 -15.33 12.92 -4.89
C VAL A 379 -13.87 12.56 -4.59
N ASP A 380 -13.63 11.62 -3.65
CA ASP A 380 -12.29 11.13 -3.35
C ASP A 380 -11.93 9.86 -4.16
N PRO A 381 -10.90 9.89 -5.02
CA PRO A 381 -10.51 8.72 -5.81
C PRO A 381 -10.04 7.54 -4.97
N ALA A 382 -9.42 7.77 -3.80
CA ALA A 382 -8.87 6.71 -2.97
C ALA A 382 -9.96 5.88 -2.28
N LEU A 383 -11.10 6.51 -1.96
CA LEU A 383 -12.34 5.87 -1.53
C LEU A 383 -12.97 5.09 -2.68
N VAL A 384 -13.15 5.72 -3.86
CA VAL A 384 -13.81 5.07 -5.00
C VAL A 384 -13.06 3.79 -5.39
N LEU A 385 -11.72 3.85 -5.45
CA LEU A 385 -10.86 2.68 -5.71
C LEU A 385 -10.85 1.62 -4.61
N CYS A 386 -11.37 1.94 -3.42
CA CYS A 386 -11.55 0.97 -2.34
C CYS A 386 -12.83 0.15 -2.52
N LEU A 387 -13.84 0.72 -3.20
CA LEU A 387 -15.16 0.13 -3.40
C LEU A 387 -15.33 -0.52 -4.77
N SER A 388 -14.42 -0.25 -5.72
CA SER A 388 -14.42 -0.84 -7.07
C SER A 388 -13.72 -2.21 -7.16
N ARG A 389 -13.39 -2.82 -6.02
CA ARG A 389 -12.87 -4.19 -5.89
C ARG A 389 -13.93 -5.07 -5.25
#